data_AF-A0A1F0MS34-F1
#
_entry.id   AF-A0A1F0MS34-F1
#
_cell.length_a   1.000
_cell.length_b   1.000
_cell.length_c   1.000
_cell.angle_alpha   90.00
_cell.angle_beta   90.00
_cell.angle_gamma   90.00
#
_symmetry.space_group_name_H-M   'P 1'
#
loop_
_entity.id
_entity.type
_entity.pdbx_description
1 polymer ?
#
loop_
_entity_poly.entity_id
_entity_poly.type
_entity_poly.pdbx_seq_one_letter_code
_entity_poly.pdbx_strand_id
1 'polypeptide(L)'
;MLAESAVFGIFAVVSLVMLLASSVLGPAGWAVVLLLGHPLLALALAAWDTVRAEKVNWLWCVVPPVVQALEILVIMNPTALPFVALVVLGGALGLGLGYVILRGKRR
;
A
#
# COMPACT_ATOMS: atom_id res chain seq x y z
N MET A 1 6.59 -3.62 17.55
CA MET A 1 7.27 -4.63 16.71
C MET A 1 6.31 -5.71 16.17
N LEU A 2 5.89 -6.74 16.91
CA LEU A 2 5.03 -7.81 16.35
C LEU A 2 3.71 -7.32 15.72
N ALA A 3 3.05 -6.34 16.33
CA ALA A 3 1.80 -5.77 15.80
C ALA A 3 2.01 -4.89 14.53
N GLU A 4 3.14 -4.17 14.45
CA GLU A 4 3.50 -3.36 13.27
C GLU A 4 3.87 -4.27 12.09
N SER A 5 4.59 -5.36 12.36
CA SER A 5 4.93 -6.37 11.36
C SER A 5 3.71 -7.06 10.74
N ALA A 6 2.63 -7.23 11.51
CA ALA A 6 1.42 -7.90 11.04
C ALA A 6 0.70 -7.09 9.95
N VAL A 7 0.63 -5.75 10.06
CA VAL A 7 -0.09 -4.92 9.08
C VAL A 7 0.67 -4.83 7.74
N PHE A 8 2.01 -4.79 7.78
CA PHE A 8 2.82 -4.91 6.56
C PHE A 8 2.72 -6.32 5.94
N GLY A 9 2.58 -7.36 6.77
CA GLY A 9 2.27 -8.71 6.29
C GLY A 9 0.92 -8.78 5.57
N ILE A 10 -0.12 -8.12 6.10
CA ILE A 10 -1.42 -8.01 5.44
C ILE A 10 -1.27 -7.29 4.09
N PHE A 11 -0.52 -6.18 4.04
CA PHE A 11 -0.25 -5.50 2.78
C PHE A 11 0.38 -6.45 1.76
N ALA A 12 1.47 -7.15 2.12
CA ALA A 12 2.16 -8.06 1.21
C ALA A 12 1.25 -9.20 0.70
N VAL A 13 0.48 -9.84 1.59
CA VAL A 13 -0.42 -10.92 1.18
C VAL A 13 -1.52 -10.42 0.26
N VAL A 14 -2.17 -9.30 0.61
CA VAL A 14 -3.26 -8.75 -0.20
C VAL A 14 -2.74 -8.20 -1.53
N SER A 15 -1.59 -7.53 -1.52
CA SER A 15 -0.85 -7.05 -2.71
C SER A 15 -0.61 -8.19 -3.70
N LEU A 16 0.01 -9.27 -3.22
CA LEU A 16 0.27 -10.47 -4.00
C LEU A 16 -1.02 -11.08 -4.58
N VAL A 17 -2.07 -11.23 -3.76
CA VAL A 17 -3.36 -11.76 -4.22
C VAL A 17 -3.98 -10.87 -5.30
N MET A 18 -3.95 -9.54 -5.13
CA MET A 18 -4.44 -8.59 -6.12
C MET A 18 -3.66 -8.72 -7.44
N LEU A 19 -2.34 -8.86 -7.37
CA LEU A 19 -1.49 -9.00 -8.54
C LEU A 19 -1.77 -10.31 -9.29
N LEU A 20 -1.93 -11.43 -8.57
CA LEU A 20 -2.28 -12.73 -9.15
C LEU A 20 -3.68 -12.70 -9.78
N ALA A 21 -4.66 -12.12 -9.09
CA ALA A 21 -6.02 -11.97 -9.56
C ALA A 21 -6.15 -11.00 -10.76
N SER A 22 -5.15 -10.14 -10.98
CA SER A 22 -5.17 -9.18 -12.08
C SER A 22 -5.27 -9.84 -13.47
N SER A 23 -4.82 -11.08 -13.58
CA SER A 23 -4.95 -11.91 -14.80
C SER A 23 -6.41 -12.20 -15.18
N VAL A 24 -7.33 -12.17 -14.22
CA VAL A 24 -8.77 -12.42 -14.42
C VAL A 24 -9.49 -11.18 -14.98
N LEU A 25 -8.90 -9.99 -14.82
CA LEU A 25 -9.47 -8.71 -15.25
C LEU A 25 -9.17 -8.40 -16.74
N GLY A 26 -8.63 -9.36 -17.49
CA GLY A 26 -8.30 -9.23 -18.90
C GLY A 26 -6.92 -8.61 -19.18
N PRO A 27 -6.61 -8.29 -20.45
CA PRO A 27 -5.25 -7.94 -20.89
C PRO A 27 -4.62 -6.73 -20.19
N ALA A 28 -5.45 -5.82 -19.66
CA ALA A 28 -5.02 -4.60 -18.95
C ALA A 28 -5.35 -4.64 -17.44
N GLY A 29 -5.78 -5.79 -16.92
CA GLY A 29 -6.18 -5.96 -15.52
C GLY A 29 -5.09 -5.59 -14.51
N TRP A 30 -3.85 -5.87 -14.86
CA TRP A 30 -2.67 -5.50 -14.09
C TRP A 30 -2.51 -3.99 -13.94
N ALA A 31 -2.85 -3.20 -14.96
CA ALA A 31 -2.73 -1.75 -14.92
C ALA A 31 -3.70 -1.16 -13.88
N VAL A 32 -4.94 -1.67 -13.80
CA VAL A 32 -5.92 -1.23 -12.79
C VAL A 32 -5.41 -1.50 -11.38
N VAL A 33 -4.87 -2.69 -11.16
CA VAL A 33 -4.33 -3.10 -9.86
C VAL A 33 -3.10 -2.27 -9.47
N LEU A 34 -2.21 -1.95 -10.41
CA LEU A 34 -1.02 -1.13 -10.15
C LEU A 34 -1.33 0.36 -10.00
N LEU A 35 -2.24 0.91 -10.83
CA LEU A 35 -2.62 2.33 -10.82
C LEU A 35 -3.46 2.70 -9.60
N LEU A 36 -4.39 1.82 -9.21
CA LEU A 36 -5.40 2.14 -8.20
C LEU A 36 -5.34 1.18 -7.01
N GLY A 37 -5.26 -0.12 -7.27
CA GLY A 37 -5.35 -1.14 -6.23
C GLY A 37 -4.32 -0.98 -5.12
N HIS A 38 -3.03 -1.07 -5.47
CA HIS A 38 -1.95 -0.98 -4.49
C HIS A 38 -1.84 0.40 -3.80
N PRO A 39 -1.95 1.53 -4.51
CA PRO A 39 -1.94 2.85 -3.87
C PRO A 39 -3.10 3.03 -2.88
N LEU A 40 -4.29 2.58 -3.23
CA LEU A 40 -5.45 2.65 -2.33
C LEU A 40 -5.31 1.72 -1.14
N LEU A 41 -4.76 0.52 -1.32
CA LEU A 41 -4.46 -0.40 -0.23
C LEU A 41 -3.45 0.22 0.75
N ALA A 42 -2.35 0.79 0.24
CA ALA A 42 -1.36 1.48 1.05
C ALA A 42 -1.96 2.68 1.79
N LEU A 43 -2.78 3.48 1.12
CA LEU A 43 -3.50 4.61 1.72
C LEU A 43 -4.41 4.15 2.87
N ALA A 44 -5.27 3.16 2.61
CA ALA A 44 -6.24 2.68 3.59
C ALA A 44 -5.54 2.08 4.82
N LEU A 45 -4.53 1.24 4.62
CA LEU A 45 -3.80 0.63 5.72
C LEU A 45 -2.94 1.64 6.48
N ALA A 46 -2.29 2.59 5.80
CA ALA A 46 -1.53 3.65 6.47
C ALA A 46 -2.42 4.57 7.32
N ALA A 47 -3.59 4.95 6.79
CA ALA A 47 -4.56 5.74 7.54
C ALA A 47 -5.11 4.97 8.74
N TRP A 48 -5.49 3.71 8.53
CA TRP A 48 -6.00 2.83 9.59
C TRP A 48 -4.97 2.60 10.70
N ASP A 49 -3.74 2.23 10.33
CA ASP A 49 -2.64 1.99 11.26
C ASP A 49 -2.33 3.25 12.07
N THR A 50 -2.27 4.41 11.41
CA THR A 50 -2.06 5.70 12.09
C THR A 50 -3.14 5.96 13.14
N VAL A 51 -4.42 5.79 12.77
CA VAL A 51 -5.55 6.03 13.70
C VAL A 51 -5.56 5.01 14.84
N ARG A 52 -5.25 3.75 14.57
CA ARG A 52 -5.29 2.66 15.55
C ARG A 52 -4.12 2.73 16.53
N ALA A 53 -2.91 3.00 16.04
CA ALA A 53 -1.70 3.07 16.85
C ALA A 53 -1.50 4.45 17.51
N GLU A 54 -2.38 5.41 17.22
CA GLU A 54 -2.27 6.82 17.63
C GLU A 54 -0.92 7.47 17.32
N LYS A 55 -0.24 6.98 16.27
CA LYS A 55 1.12 7.36 15.91
C LYS A 55 1.28 7.36 14.40
N VAL A 56 1.99 8.35 13.87
CA VAL A 56 2.38 8.38 12.46
C VAL A 56 3.57 7.44 12.25
N ASN A 57 3.42 6.44 11.38
CA ASN A 57 4.46 5.48 11.05
C ASN A 57 4.99 5.70 9.63
N TRP A 58 6.12 6.42 9.51
CA TRP A 58 6.72 6.77 8.22
C TRP A 58 7.11 5.55 7.37
N LEU A 59 7.23 4.35 7.97
CA LEU A 59 7.53 3.10 7.24
C LEU A 59 6.50 2.78 6.15
N TRP A 60 5.28 3.32 6.23
CA TRP A 60 4.27 3.23 5.16
C TRP A 60 4.70 3.86 3.83
N CYS A 61 5.68 4.77 3.85
CA CYS A 61 6.24 5.35 2.62
C CYS A 61 7.39 4.52 2.03
N VAL A 62 7.83 3.44 2.69
CA VAL A 62 9.03 2.67 2.30
C VAL A 62 8.73 1.19 2.15
N VAL A 63 8.13 0.56 3.17
CA VAL A 63 7.90 -0.90 3.17
C VAL A 63 6.95 -1.33 2.06
N PRO A 64 5.74 -0.75 1.91
CA PRO A 64 4.82 -1.16 0.83
C PRO A 64 5.40 -0.97 -0.59
N PRO A 65 6.08 0.16 -0.91
CA PRO A 65 6.78 0.32 -2.19
C PRO A 65 7.87 -0.72 -2.44
N VAL A 66 8.69 -1.05 -1.43
CA VAL A 66 9.75 -2.06 -1.57
C VAL A 66 9.15 -3.45 -1.81
N VAL A 67 8.12 -3.82 -1.05
CA VAL A 67 7.40 -5.09 -1.23
C VAL A 67 6.80 -5.17 -2.64
N GLN A 68 6.12 -4.12 -3.08
CA GLN A 68 5.53 -4.09 -4.42
C GLN A 68 6.60 -4.15 -5.51
N ALA A 69 7.73 -3.45 -5.36
CA ALA A 69 8.83 -3.51 -6.31
C ALA A 69 9.37 -4.94 -6.46
N LEU A 70 9.52 -5.67 -5.33
CA LEU A 70 9.93 -7.07 -5.36
C LEU A 70 8.89 -7.96 -6.04
N GLU A 71 7.61 -7.79 -5.73
CA GLU A 71 6.52 -8.54 -6.39
C GLU A 71 6.51 -8.29 -7.91
N ILE A 72 6.68 -7.03 -8.33
CA ILE A 72 6.73 -6.66 -9.75
C ILE A 72 7.93 -7.31 -10.45
N LEU A 73 9.12 -7.29 -9.82
CA LEU A 73 10.33 -7.89 -10.39
C LEU A 73 10.24 -9.41 -10.53
N VAL A 74 9.51 -10.07 -9.63
CA VAL A 74 9.39 -11.53 -9.61
C VAL A 74 8.26 -12.04 -10.51
N ILE A 75 7.13 -11.32 -10.55
CA ILE A 75 5.85 -11.83 -11.09
C ILE A 75 5.45 -11.11 -12.38
N MET A 76 6.01 -9.91 -12.64
CA MET A 76 5.60 -9.01 -13.73
C MET A 76 6.80 -8.50 -14.54
N ASN A 77 6.53 -7.56 -15.44
CA ASN A 77 7.53 -6.92 -16.29
C ASN A 77 8.20 -5.74 -15.56
N PRO A 78 9.54 -5.54 -15.68
CA PRO A 78 10.24 -4.36 -15.19
C PRO A 78 9.63 -3.01 -15.60
N THR A 79 8.92 -2.95 -16.73
CA THR A 79 8.21 -1.74 -17.18
C THR A 79 7.08 -1.31 -16.23
N ALA A 80 6.67 -2.16 -15.29
CA ALA A 80 5.70 -1.85 -14.25
C ALA A 80 6.33 -1.18 -12.99
N LEU A 81 7.66 -1.11 -12.89
CA LEU A 81 8.34 -0.44 -11.77
C LEU A 81 7.91 1.03 -11.52
N PRO A 82 7.62 1.86 -12.55
CA PRO A 82 7.18 3.23 -12.32
C PRO A 82 5.91 3.35 -11.43
N PHE A 83 5.06 2.33 -11.40
CA PHE A 83 3.84 2.32 -10.58
C PHE A 83 4.13 2.24 -9.07
N VAL A 84 5.35 1.86 -8.67
CA VAL A 84 5.79 1.85 -7.26
C VAL A 84 5.75 3.25 -6.64
N ALA A 85 6.01 4.29 -7.44
CA ALA A 85 5.89 5.67 -6.99
C ALA A 85 4.47 6.03 -6.53
N LEU A 86 3.43 5.44 -7.15
CA LEU A 86 2.05 5.67 -6.76
C LEU A 86 1.75 5.07 -5.37
N VAL A 87 2.40 3.96 -5.02
CA VAL A 87 2.25 3.36 -3.68
C VAL A 87 2.91 4.22 -2.62
N VAL A 88 4.04 4.86 -2.91
CA VAL A 88 4.65 5.87 -2.02
C VAL A 88 3.66 7.01 -1.78
N LEU A 89 3.04 7.53 -2.84
CA LEU A 89 2.03 8.59 -2.74
C LEU A 89 0.81 8.12 -1.94
N GLY A 90 0.32 6.91 -2.18
CA GLY A 90 -0.77 6.29 -1.42
C GLY A 90 -0.46 6.24 0.08
N GLY A 91 0.73 5.75 0.45
CA GLY A 91 1.21 5.72 1.83
C GLY A 91 1.28 7.12 2.45
N ALA A 92 1.89 8.09 1.76
CA ALA A 92 1.99 9.47 2.25
C ALA A 92 0.61 10.13 2.46
N LEU A 93 -0.31 9.95 1.52
CA LEU A 93 -1.69 10.44 1.63
C LEU A 93 -2.44 9.75 2.77
N GLY A 94 -2.24 8.44 2.95
CA GLY A 94 -2.83 7.67 4.04
C GLY A 94 -2.36 8.16 5.42
N LEU A 95 -1.05 8.43 5.57
CA LEU A 95 -0.50 9.04 6.78
C LEU A 95 -1.11 10.41 7.05
N GLY A 96 -1.21 11.26 6.02
CA GLY A 96 -1.85 12.58 6.13
C GLY A 96 -3.31 12.49 6.57
N LEU A 97 -4.09 11.60 5.95
CA LEU A 97 -5.48 11.34 6.30
C LEU A 97 -5.62 10.84 7.74
N GLY A 98 -4.82 9.83 8.14
CA GLY A 98 -4.83 9.29 9.49
C GLY A 98 -4.48 10.33 10.54
N TYR A 99 -3.51 11.21 10.25
CA TYR A 99 -3.14 12.33 11.12
C TYR A 99 -4.29 13.33 11.31
N VAL A 100 -4.98 13.70 10.21
CA VAL A 100 -6.15 14.59 10.27
C VAL A 100 -7.26 13.99 11.15
N ILE A 101 -7.54 12.68 11.00
CA ILE A 101 -8.54 11.96 11.79
C ILE A 101 -8.17 11.96 13.28
N LEU A 102 -6.90 11.64 13.61
CA LEU A 102 -6.41 11.67 14.99
C LEU A 102 -6.54 13.05 15.63
N ARG A 103 -6.17 14.11 14.89
CA ARG A 103 -6.29 15.48 15.38
C ARG A 103 -7.74 15.88 15.63
N GLY A 104 -8.67 15.39 14.78
CA GLY A 104 -10.10 15.61 14.96
C GLY A 104 -10.67 14.95 16.23
N LYS A 105 -10.18 13.77 16.61
CA LYS A 105 -10.62 13.06 17.83
C LYS A 105 -10.11 13.69 19.14
N ARG A 106 -9.03 14.47 19.09
CA ARG A 106 -8.42 15.10 20.27
C ARG A 106 -8.93 16.52 20.56
N ARG A 107 -9.83 17.04 19.70
CA ARG A 107 -10.55 18.30 19.92
C ARG A 107 -11.90 18.02 20.54
#